data_AF-A0AAN6RYE8-F1
#
_entry.id   AF-A0AAN6RYE8-F1
#
_cell.length_a   1.000
_cell.length_b   1.000
_cell.length_c   1.000
_cell.angle_alpha   90.00
_cell.angle_beta   90.00
_cell.angle_gamma   90.00
#
_symmetry.space_group_name_H-M   'P 1'
#
loop_
_entity.id
_entity.type
_entity.pdbx_description
1 polymer ?
#
loop_
_entity_poly.entity_id
_entity_poly.type
_entity_poly.pdbx_seq_one_letter_code
_entity_poly.pdbx_strand_id
1 'polypeptide(L)'
;MKYSVFAVALLSQTPSLVFGHATFQESAHGSVDDDQTCVRTPLSNSPVTDVNSANMACNQVKVAGSEGGQLSAGVKIPGAYSAQDSGILIDIGSNGFKTYTILGPAVVDQSFF
;
A
#
# COMPACT_ATOMS: atom_id res chain seq x y z
N MET A 1 -30.22 42.95 36.27
CA MET A 1 -28.82 43.03 36.77
C MET A 1 -28.51 41.67 37.41
N LYS A 2 -27.57 40.81 37.03
CA LYS A 2 -26.33 40.90 36.24
C LYS A 2 -25.86 39.44 35.96
N TYR A 3 -25.50 39.18 34.71
CA TYR A 3 -24.53 38.23 34.10
C TYR A 3 -24.45 36.72 34.43
N SER A 4 -24.91 35.97 33.42
CA SER A 4 -24.40 34.70 32.87
C SER A 4 -22.87 34.57 32.88
N VAL A 5 -22.36 33.36 33.21
CA VAL A 5 -21.11 32.81 32.69
C VAL A 5 -21.28 31.30 32.47
N PHE A 6 -21.63 30.89 31.25
CA PHE A 6 -21.36 29.55 30.74
C PHE A 6 -19.94 29.55 30.16
N ALA A 7 -18.98 28.96 30.86
CA ALA A 7 -17.64 28.74 30.34
C ALA A 7 -17.62 27.43 29.54
N VAL A 8 -17.93 27.51 28.24
CA VAL A 8 -17.67 26.41 27.30
C VAL A 8 -16.22 26.54 26.84
N ALA A 9 -15.34 25.72 27.42
CA ALA A 9 -13.98 25.54 26.94
C ALA A 9 -14.01 24.69 25.65
N LEU A 10 -13.99 25.35 24.50
CA LEU A 10 -13.70 24.70 23.21
C LEU A 10 -12.20 24.44 23.14
N LEU A 11 -11.79 23.19 23.43
CA LEU A 11 -10.47 22.71 23.00
C LEU A 11 -10.51 22.56 21.48
N SER A 12 -9.71 23.37 20.78
CA SER A 12 -9.42 23.21 19.36
C SER A 12 -8.69 21.88 19.16
N GLN A 13 -9.43 20.84 18.79
CA GLN A 13 -8.84 19.60 18.32
C GLN A 13 -8.39 19.82 16.88
N THR A 14 -7.13 20.17 16.69
CA THR A 14 -6.47 20.01 15.40
C THR A 14 -6.43 18.51 15.10
N PRO A 15 -7.02 18.01 14.01
CA PRO A 15 -6.88 16.60 13.66
C PRO A 15 -5.40 16.33 13.37
N SER A 16 -4.78 15.50 14.20
CA SER A 16 -3.45 14.95 13.95
C SER A 16 -3.57 14.04 12.73
N LEU A 17 -2.96 14.41 11.61
CA LEU A 17 -2.81 13.50 10.48
C LEU A 17 -1.79 12.43 10.89
N VAL A 18 -2.26 11.22 11.20
CA VAL A 18 -1.41 10.05 11.41
C VAL A 18 -1.22 9.39 10.04
N PHE A 19 -0.01 9.51 9.49
CA PHE A 19 0.40 8.70 8.36
C PHE A 19 0.86 7.35 8.89
N GLY A 20 -0.04 6.36 8.90
CA GLY A 20 0.35 4.98 9.14
C GLY A 20 1.06 4.46 7.89
N HIS A 21 2.36 4.24 7.99
CA HIS A 21 3.12 3.53 6.98
C HIS A 21 3.48 2.16 7.53
N ALA A 22 3.46 1.11 6.71
CA ALA A 22 3.86 -0.24 7.11
C ALA A 22 4.82 -0.83 6.07
N THR A 23 5.99 -1.29 6.52
CA THR A 23 6.90 -2.10 5.71
C THR A 23 6.53 -3.57 5.89
N PHE A 24 6.56 -4.36 4.81
CA PHE A 24 6.50 -5.81 4.93
C PHE A 24 7.74 -6.30 5.68
N GLN A 25 7.53 -6.91 6.85
CA GLN A 25 8.60 -7.25 7.79
C GLN A 25 8.81 -8.76 7.92
N GLU A 26 7.84 -9.57 7.55
CA GLU A 26 7.91 -11.02 7.81
C GLU A 26 7.32 -11.77 6.62
N SER A 27 8.09 -12.69 6.06
CA SER A 27 7.56 -13.73 5.18
C SER A 27 7.38 -15.01 5.96
N ALA A 28 6.31 -15.75 5.69
CA ALA A 28 6.09 -17.08 6.24
C ALA A 28 5.81 -18.08 5.12
N HIS A 29 6.33 -19.30 5.26
CA HIS A 29 6.02 -20.43 4.39
C HIS A 29 5.29 -21.51 5.18
N GLY A 30 4.00 -21.68 4.91
CA GLY A 30 3.15 -22.57 5.70
C GLY A 30 3.00 -22.05 7.14
N SER A 31 3.40 -22.86 8.11
CA SER A 31 3.37 -22.50 9.55
C SER A 31 4.74 -22.05 10.09
N VAL A 32 5.69 -21.73 9.21
CA VAL A 32 7.05 -21.31 9.59
C VAL A 32 7.21 -19.84 9.25
N ASP A 33 7.60 -19.04 10.24
CA ASP A 33 7.99 -17.65 10.05
C ASP A 33 9.45 -17.61 9.57
N ASP A 34 9.67 -17.15 8.34
CA ASP A 34 11.00 -17.02 7.72
C ASP A 34 11.64 -15.66 8.04
N ASP A 35 11.02 -14.85 8.90
CA ASP A 35 11.46 -13.51 9.31
C ASP A 35 11.83 -12.66 8.07
N GLN A 36 13.02 -12.03 8.07
CA GLN A 36 13.58 -11.24 6.98
C GLN A 36 14.34 -12.07 5.95
N THR A 37 14.43 -13.40 6.10
CA THR A 37 15.35 -14.23 5.29
C THR A 37 15.04 -14.14 3.81
N CYS A 38 13.75 -13.98 3.46
CA CYS A 38 13.28 -13.90 2.08
C CYS A 38 12.93 -12.47 1.65
N VAL A 39 13.07 -11.47 2.53
CA VAL A 39 12.63 -10.09 2.29
C VAL A 39 13.75 -9.11 2.57
N ARG A 40 14.11 -8.30 1.58
CA ARG A 40 14.96 -7.13 1.80
C ARG A 40 14.08 -5.99 2.27
N THR A 41 14.08 -5.69 3.57
CA THR A 41 13.33 -4.54 4.07
C THR A 41 13.86 -3.23 3.50
N PRO A 42 12.95 -2.31 3.12
CA PRO A 42 13.36 -0.98 2.70
C PRO A 42 13.83 -0.18 3.91
N LEU A 43 14.87 0.63 3.71
CA LEU A 43 15.42 1.55 4.73
C LEU A 43 14.45 2.68 5.10
N SER A 44 13.42 2.92 4.28
CA SER A 44 12.40 3.93 4.47
C SER A 44 11.04 3.34 4.19
N ASN A 45 10.07 3.76 5.00
CA ASN A 45 8.66 3.42 4.87
C ASN A 45 7.86 4.55 4.19
N SER A 46 8.55 5.53 3.59
CA SER A 46 7.90 6.60 2.82
C SER A 46 7.61 6.13 1.39
N PRO A 47 6.55 6.65 0.73
CA PRO A 47 6.23 6.28 -0.65
C PRO A 47 7.38 6.56 -1.62
N VAL A 48 7.59 5.67 -2.58
CA VAL A 48 8.45 5.93 -3.74
C VAL A 48 7.67 6.81 -4.72
N THR A 49 8.14 8.04 -4.93
CA THR A 49 7.44 9.05 -5.75
C THR A 49 7.98 9.19 -7.17
N ASP A 50 9.16 8.63 -7.46
CA ASP A 50 9.77 8.63 -8.79
C ASP A 50 9.87 7.20 -9.33
N VAL A 51 9.14 6.92 -10.41
CA VAL A 51 9.14 5.62 -11.08
C VAL A 51 10.46 5.30 -11.78
N ASN A 52 11.34 6.28 -11.96
CA ASN A 52 12.67 6.09 -12.53
C ASN A 52 13.76 5.92 -11.45
N SER A 53 13.38 5.98 -10.17
CA SER A 53 14.30 5.73 -9.05
C SER A 53 14.80 4.30 -9.02
N ALA A 54 16.02 4.09 -8.51
CA ALA A 54 16.57 2.76 -8.25
C ALA A 54 15.78 1.94 -7.20
N ASN A 55 14.83 2.56 -6.50
CA ASN A 55 13.88 1.86 -5.62
C ASN A 55 12.80 1.08 -6.39
N MET A 56 12.73 1.25 -7.72
CA MET A 56 11.93 0.45 -8.65
C MET A 56 12.88 -0.28 -9.61
N ALA A 57 12.69 -1.58 -9.82
CA ALA A 57 13.56 -2.37 -10.70
C ALA A 57 12.74 -3.31 -11.59
N CYS A 58 13.20 -3.47 -12.84
CA CYS A 58 12.71 -4.51 -13.75
C CYS A 58 13.76 -5.61 -13.85
N ASN A 59 13.33 -6.86 -13.63
CA ASN A 59 14.19 -8.03 -13.78
C ASN A 59 13.86 -8.75 -15.10
N GLN A 60 14.89 -9.34 -15.71
CA GLN A 60 14.71 -10.21 -16.86
C GLN A 60 14.60 -11.66 -16.36
N VAL A 61 13.47 -12.30 -16.62
CA VAL A 61 13.23 -13.69 -16.22
C VAL A 61 13.02 -14.55 -17.47
N LYS A 62 13.62 -15.74 -17.48
CA LYS A 62 13.31 -16.78 -18.46
C LYS A 62 12.36 -17.77 -17.81
N VAL A 63 11.09 -17.74 -18.22
CA VAL A 63 10.12 -18.76 -17.81
C VAL A 63 10.51 -20.08 -18.48
N ALA A 64 10.72 -21.12 -17.70
CA ALA A 64 11.04 -22.47 -18.17
C ALA A 64 9.80 -23.36 -18.01
N GLY A 65 9.54 -24.21 -19.01
CA GLY A 65 8.34 -25.04 -19.09
C GLY A 65 7.77 -25.03 -20.52
N SER A 66 6.92 -26.01 -20.83
CA SER A 66 6.28 -26.16 -22.15
C SER A 66 4.79 -25.86 -22.14
N GLU A 67 4.25 -25.54 -20.95
CA GLU A 67 2.84 -25.22 -20.77
C GLU A 67 2.62 -23.76 -21.20
N GLY A 68 1.77 -23.57 -22.21
CA GLY A 68 1.45 -22.25 -22.73
C GLY A 68 0.32 -21.64 -21.92
N GLY A 69 0.61 -20.60 -21.15
CA GLY A 69 -0.40 -19.82 -20.42
C GLY A 69 -0.96 -18.67 -21.26
N GLN A 70 -2.20 -18.27 -20.98
CA GLN A 70 -2.77 -17.05 -21.54
C GLN A 70 -2.22 -15.84 -20.75
N LEU A 71 -1.63 -14.86 -21.45
CA LEU A 71 -1.26 -13.62 -20.79
C LEU A 71 -2.52 -12.78 -20.53
N SER A 72 -2.70 -12.34 -19.29
CA SER A 72 -3.69 -11.33 -18.96
C SER A 72 -3.35 -10.01 -19.66
N ALA A 73 -4.37 -9.17 -19.87
CA ALA A 73 -4.15 -7.84 -20.41
C ALA A 73 -3.25 -7.04 -19.44
N GLY A 74 -2.08 -6.63 -19.93
CA GLY A 74 -1.15 -5.81 -19.15
C GLY A 74 -1.66 -4.38 -18.92
N VAL A 75 -1.11 -3.73 -17.90
CA VAL A 75 -1.32 -2.31 -17.62
C VAL A 75 -0.04 -1.51 -17.88
N LYS A 76 -0.17 -0.20 -18.12
CA LYS A 76 0.99 0.69 -18.31
C LYS A 76 1.53 1.17 -16.96
N ILE A 77 2.85 1.14 -16.80
CA ILE A 77 3.55 1.79 -15.70
C ILE A 77 4.60 2.73 -16.33
N PRO A 78 4.46 4.07 -16.19
CA PRO A 78 3.39 4.79 -15.48
C PRO A 78 2.03 4.74 -16.20
N GLY A 79 0.94 4.90 -15.44
CA GLY A 79 -0.43 5.07 -15.97
C GLY A 79 -1.52 4.25 -15.28
N ALA A 80 -1.19 3.08 -14.72
CA ALA A 80 -2.16 2.22 -14.03
C ALA A 80 -2.67 2.80 -12.69
N TYR A 81 -1.90 3.72 -12.11
CA TYR A 81 -2.13 4.28 -10.78
C TYR A 81 -2.06 5.81 -10.82
N SER A 82 -2.90 6.45 -10.01
CA SER A 82 -2.93 7.89 -9.76
C SER A 82 -2.63 8.20 -8.30
N ALA A 83 -2.01 9.36 -8.05
CA ALA A 83 -1.79 9.86 -6.70
C ALA A 83 -3.09 10.12 -5.92
N GLN A 84 -4.25 10.20 -6.59
CA GLN A 84 -5.56 10.38 -5.97
C GLN A 84 -6.30 9.04 -5.74
N ASP A 85 -5.73 7.91 -6.12
CA ASP A 85 -6.39 6.63 -5.92
C ASP A 85 -6.58 6.38 -4.42
N SER A 86 -7.76 5.90 -4.04
CA SER A 86 -8.15 5.66 -2.65
C SER A 86 -7.42 4.47 -1.98
N GLY A 87 -6.42 3.90 -2.64
CA GLY A 87 -5.45 2.96 -2.06
C GLY A 87 -4.03 3.53 -2.00
N ILE A 88 -3.79 4.73 -2.58
CA ILE A 88 -2.51 5.44 -2.56
C ILE A 88 -2.58 6.63 -1.61
N LEU A 89 -3.60 7.48 -1.75
CA LEU A 89 -3.86 8.60 -0.84
C LEU A 89 -4.96 8.22 0.14
N ILE A 90 -4.56 7.69 1.30
CA ILE A 90 -5.49 7.24 2.35
C ILE A 90 -5.05 7.74 3.73
N ASP A 91 -6.04 8.03 4.57
CA ASP A 91 -5.84 8.25 6.00
C ASP A 91 -6.18 6.96 6.77
N ILE A 92 -5.16 6.13 6.96
CA ILE A 92 -5.27 4.87 7.70
C ILE A 92 -5.46 5.08 9.22
N GLY A 93 -5.11 6.27 9.74
CA GLY A 93 -5.24 6.61 11.16
C GLY A 93 -6.65 7.05 11.55
N SER A 94 -7.51 7.32 10.58
CA SER A 94 -8.88 7.76 10.83
C SER A 94 -9.71 6.66 11.53
N ASN A 95 -10.55 7.06 12.49
CA ASN A 95 -11.45 6.15 13.25
C ASN A 95 -12.50 5.41 12.39
N GLY A 96 -12.48 5.59 11.07
CA GLY A 96 -13.36 4.93 10.10
C GLY A 96 -12.65 4.03 9.10
N PHE A 97 -11.31 3.96 9.09
CA PHE A 97 -10.60 3.11 8.15
C PHE A 97 -10.72 1.64 8.55
N LYS A 98 -11.43 0.86 7.74
CA LYS A 98 -11.69 -0.58 8.01
C LYS A 98 -11.26 -1.49 6.88
N THR A 99 -11.19 -0.97 5.67
CA THR A 99 -10.98 -1.77 4.47
C THR A 99 -10.01 -1.06 3.54
N TYR A 100 -8.99 -1.80 3.11
CA TYR A 100 -8.08 -1.38 2.07
C TYR A 100 -8.51 -2.01 0.74
N THR A 101 -8.68 -1.20 -0.30
CA THR A 101 -8.96 -1.70 -1.65
C THR A 101 -7.65 -1.77 -2.41
N ILE A 102 -7.24 -2.98 -2.79
CA ILE A 102 -6.06 -3.19 -3.64
C ILE A 102 -6.37 -2.58 -5.01
N LEU A 103 -5.50 -1.67 -5.45
CA LEU A 103 -5.61 -1.02 -6.75
C LEU A 103 -4.95 -1.86 -7.84
N GLY A 104 -5.40 -1.65 -9.07
CA GLY A 104 -4.86 -2.30 -10.26
C GLY A 104 -5.77 -3.41 -10.79
N PRO A 105 -5.30 -4.16 -11.80
CA PRO A 105 -6.06 -5.27 -12.36
C PRO A 105 -6.22 -6.39 -11.33
N ALA A 106 -7.19 -7.28 -11.58
CA ALA A 106 -7.37 -8.48 -10.77
C ALA A 106 -6.08 -9.32 -10.73
N VAL A 107 -5.84 -9.99 -9.59
CA VAL A 107 -4.74 -10.94 -9.43
C VAL A 107 -4.89 -12.06 -10.46
N VAL A 108 -3.82 -12.36 -11.19
CA VAL A 108 -3.79 -13.50 -12.12
C VAL A 108 -3.85 -14.80 -11.31
N ASP A 109 -4.81 -15.65 -11.61
CA ASP A 109 -5.02 -16.94 -10.94
C ASP A 109 -4.62 -18.14 -11.82
N GLN A 110 -4.78 -19.35 -11.29
CA GLN A 110 -4.37 -20.58 -11.98
C GLN A 110 -5.13 -20.87 -13.28
N SER A 111 -6.27 -20.22 -13.54
CA SER A 111 -7.00 -20.35 -14.81
C SER A 111 -6.25 -19.77 -16.01
N PHE A 112 -5.18 -19.01 -15.79
CA PHE A 112 -4.33 -18.46 -16.84
C PHE A 112 -3.17 -19.39 -17.26
N PHE A 113 -3.00 -20.52 -16.57
CA PHE A 113 -1.89 -21.46 -16.76
C PHE A 113 -2.40 -22.87 -17.08
#